data_AF-A0A8H7KJF3-F1
#
_entry.id   AF-A0A8H7KJF3-F1
#
_cell.length_a   1.000
_cell.length_b   1.000
_cell.length_c   1.000
_cell.angle_alpha   90.00
_cell.angle_beta   90.00
_cell.angle_gamma   90.00
#
_symmetry.space_group_name_H-M   'P 1'
#
loop_
_entity.id
_entity.type
_entity.pdbx_description
1 polymer ?
#
loop_
_entity_poly.entity_id
_entity_poly.type
_entity_poly.pdbx_seq_one_letter_code
_entity_poly.pdbx_strand_id
1 'polypeptide(L)'
;MAFGSSTAYGPACGQCFQLTLQNPVIANPPFHPAPKSITVKITDLCPFTQGGWCGATTDEPNAGDAYLNFDLAYPSDAIPDDFFPSDESLYGYKDFGVWNITYAVVPCIPSWPGARNAAALGSVANLGTGVCCPANPTGSPNDTCPSFSDQNGIPPDTTTTSNACHSFSARHSFLLILLYSLALFRS
;
A
#
# COMPACT_ATOMS: atom_id res chain seq x y z
N MET A 1 -1.52 0.99 13.25
CA MET A 1 -2.24 0.29 12.17
C MET A 1 -1.22 0.07 11.07
N ALA A 2 -1.08 -1.15 10.55
CA ALA A 2 0.00 -1.48 9.62
C ALA A 2 -0.55 -2.27 8.44
N PHE A 3 -0.02 -2.01 7.25
CA PHE A 3 -0.27 -2.81 6.05
C PHE A 3 0.20 -4.23 6.28
N GLY A 4 -0.66 -5.20 5.98
CA GLY A 4 -0.41 -6.59 6.31
C GLY A 4 -0.89 -6.99 7.73
N SER A 5 -1.51 -6.10 8.50
CA SER A 5 -2.19 -6.48 9.75
C SER A 5 -3.63 -6.93 9.50
N SER A 6 -4.04 -8.07 10.05
CA SER A 6 -5.44 -8.54 10.07
C SER A 6 -6.27 -7.97 11.20
N THR A 7 -5.64 -7.31 12.16
CA THR A 7 -6.27 -6.88 13.42
C THR A 7 -6.18 -5.36 13.63
N ALA A 8 -5.34 -4.67 12.86
CA ALA A 8 -5.12 -3.23 12.98
C ALA A 8 -4.83 -2.61 11.60
N TYR A 9 -5.85 -2.51 10.76
CA TYR A 9 -5.81 -1.79 9.48
C TYR A 9 -6.81 -0.62 9.49
N GLY A 10 -6.46 0.46 8.78
CA GLY A 10 -7.34 1.60 8.55
C GLY A 10 -7.76 1.68 7.09
N PRO A 11 -8.81 2.47 6.76
CA PRO A 11 -9.35 2.57 5.40
C PRO A 11 -8.34 3.14 4.38
N ALA A 12 -7.28 3.81 4.85
CA ALA A 12 -6.21 4.31 3.99
C ALA A 12 -5.20 3.22 3.59
N CYS A 13 -5.12 2.09 4.30
CA CYS A 13 -4.12 1.05 4.04
C CYS A 13 -4.22 0.55 2.58
N GLY A 14 -3.08 0.51 1.88
CA GLY A 14 -3.00 0.05 0.50
C GLY A 14 -3.40 1.09 -0.56
N GLN A 15 -3.96 2.24 -0.18
CA GLN A 15 -4.21 3.35 -1.10
C GLN A 15 -2.89 3.90 -1.64
N CYS A 16 -2.91 4.32 -2.91
CA CYS A 16 -1.79 5.01 -3.52
C CYS A 16 -2.11 6.49 -3.74
N PHE A 17 -1.13 7.33 -3.46
CA PHE A 17 -1.23 8.77 -3.58
C PHE A 17 -0.07 9.29 -4.41
N GLN A 18 -0.36 10.15 -5.38
CA GLN A 18 0.65 11.00 -5.98
C GLN A 18 0.81 12.22 -5.09
N LEU A 19 1.99 12.41 -4.51
CA LEU A 19 2.38 13.57 -3.72
C LEU A 19 3.21 14.50 -4.59
N THR A 20 2.93 15.80 -4.57
CA THR A 20 3.69 16.82 -5.29
C THR A 20 4.21 17.87 -4.32
N LEU A 21 5.53 18.00 -4.22
CA LEU A 21 6.17 19.01 -3.37
C LEU A 21 5.80 20.43 -3.81
N GLN A 22 5.49 21.29 -2.85
CA GLN A 22 5.25 22.72 -3.08
C GLN A 22 6.42 23.55 -2.55
N ASN A 23 6.64 23.51 -1.24
CA ASN A 23 7.69 24.27 -0.56
C ASN A 23 7.95 23.69 0.84
N PRO A 24 9.13 23.92 1.44
CA PRO A 24 9.35 23.63 2.84
C PRO A 24 8.38 24.38 3.74
N VAL A 25 8.01 23.79 4.88
CA VAL A 25 7.26 24.48 5.94
C VAL A 25 8.14 25.55 6.60
N ILE A 26 9.43 25.25 6.76
CA ILE A 26 10.41 26.14 7.39
C ILE A 26 11.59 26.32 6.42
N ALA A 27 11.70 27.52 5.84
CA ALA A 27 12.87 27.97 5.09
C ALA A 27 12.98 29.50 5.19
N ASN A 28 14.19 30.02 5.40
CA ASN A 28 14.47 31.45 5.39
C ASN A 28 15.76 31.75 4.61
N PRO A 29 15.71 32.42 3.45
CA PRO A 29 14.51 32.95 2.77
C PRO A 29 13.52 31.85 2.31
N PRO A 30 12.30 32.19 1.85
CA PRO A 30 11.38 31.19 1.29
C PRO A 30 12.00 30.41 0.12
N PHE A 31 11.83 29.09 0.11
CA PHE A 31 12.34 28.20 -0.95
C PHE A 31 11.21 27.71 -1.87
N HIS A 32 11.31 28.01 -3.16
CA HIS A 32 10.32 27.67 -4.18
C HIS A 32 10.97 26.86 -5.31
N PRO A 33 11.13 25.54 -5.14
CA PRO A 33 11.71 24.70 -6.18
C PRO A 33 10.74 24.40 -7.32
N ALA A 34 11.25 23.83 -8.41
CA ALA A 34 10.40 23.24 -9.44
C ALA A 34 9.58 22.06 -8.85
N PRO A 35 8.31 21.88 -9.26
CA PRO A 35 7.47 20.80 -8.76
C PRO A 35 8.09 19.42 -9.03
N LYS A 36 8.11 18.57 -8.01
CA LYS A 36 8.48 17.15 -8.10
C LYS A 36 7.39 16.31 -7.49
N SER A 37 7.12 15.15 -8.10
CA SER A 37 6.07 14.25 -7.64
C SER A 37 6.58 12.82 -7.48
N ILE A 38 6.04 12.12 -6.47
CA ILE A 38 6.23 10.68 -6.26
C ILE A 38 4.89 10.03 -6.00
N THR A 39 4.77 8.76 -6.39
CA THR A 39 3.62 7.95 -5.97
C THR A 39 4.02 7.10 -4.77
N VAL A 40 3.27 7.21 -3.68
CA VAL A 40 3.44 6.43 -2.46
C VAL A 40 2.29 5.47 -2.27
N LYS A 41 2.50 4.40 -1.49
CA LYS A 41 1.44 3.52 -0.98
C LYS A 41 1.39 3.66 0.54
N ILE A 42 0.20 3.76 1.11
CA ILE A 42 0.03 3.77 2.57
C ILE A 42 0.27 2.38 3.13
N THR A 43 1.36 2.23 3.87
CA THR A 43 1.73 0.97 4.51
C THR A 43 1.74 1.01 6.04
N ASP A 44 1.61 2.18 6.66
CA ASP A 44 1.70 2.31 8.10
C ASP A 44 0.87 3.49 8.63
N LEU A 45 0.76 3.57 9.95
CA LEU A 45 0.14 4.65 10.68
C LEU A 45 1.20 5.50 11.37
N CYS A 46 1.17 6.80 11.09
CA CYS A 46 1.75 7.77 12.00
C CYS A 46 0.76 8.03 13.16
N PRO A 47 1.07 7.60 14.40
CA PRO A 47 0.11 7.64 15.50
C PRO A 47 -0.20 9.07 15.94
N PHE A 48 -1.44 9.27 16.40
CA PHE A 48 -1.88 10.56 16.93
C PHE A 48 -0.93 11.04 18.03
N THR A 49 -0.43 12.25 17.85
CA THR A 49 0.40 12.95 18.84
C THR A 49 -0.13 14.37 18.96
N GLN A 50 -0.66 14.72 20.12
CA GLN A 50 -1.22 16.06 20.35
C GLN A 50 -0.17 17.14 20.08
N GLY A 51 -0.50 18.11 19.23
CA GLY A 51 0.42 19.17 18.82
C GLY A 51 1.61 18.71 17.95
N GLY A 52 1.60 17.47 17.45
CA GLY A 52 2.61 16.95 16.53
C GLY A 52 2.15 16.96 15.07
N TRP A 53 3.01 16.48 14.16
CA TRP A 53 2.72 16.39 12.71
C TRP A 53 1.53 15.47 12.40
N CYS A 54 1.30 14.44 13.22
CA CYS A 54 0.18 13.51 13.07
C CYS A 54 -0.95 13.79 14.08
N GLY A 55 -0.99 15.00 14.62
CA GLY A 55 -1.94 15.44 15.64
C GLY A 55 -3.26 16.00 15.12
N ALA A 56 -3.52 15.91 13.81
CA ALA A 56 -4.78 16.41 13.25
C ALA A 56 -5.98 15.58 13.74
N THR A 57 -7.10 16.26 13.95
CA THR A 57 -8.42 15.67 14.20
C THR A 57 -9.39 16.14 13.11
N THR A 58 -10.67 15.77 13.21
CA THR A 58 -11.71 16.31 12.32
C THR A 58 -11.94 17.80 12.51
N ASP A 59 -11.60 18.35 13.67
CA ASP A 59 -11.92 19.73 14.07
C ASP A 59 -10.68 20.62 14.24
N GLU A 60 -9.48 20.04 14.21
CA GLU A 60 -8.22 20.73 14.48
C GLU A 60 -7.09 20.25 13.55
N PRO A 61 -6.33 21.15 12.90
CA PRO A 61 -5.17 20.76 12.09
C PRO A 61 -3.97 20.33 12.96
N ASN A 62 -2.97 19.73 12.33
CA ASN A 62 -1.70 19.40 12.98
C ASN A 62 -0.81 20.64 13.20
N ALA A 63 0.40 20.43 13.73
CA ALA A 63 1.39 21.49 13.97
C ALA A 63 1.82 22.28 12.71
N GLY A 64 1.55 21.75 11.51
CA GLY A 64 1.81 22.39 10.22
C GLY A 64 0.58 23.02 9.58
N ASP A 65 -0.51 23.23 10.33
CA ASP A 65 -1.78 23.75 9.83
C ASP A 65 -2.42 22.87 8.72
N ALA A 66 -2.16 21.56 8.77
CA ALA A 66 -2.67 20.58 7.81
C ALA A 66 -3.54 19.50 8.49
N TYR A 67 -4.57 19.04 7.79
CA TYR A 67 -5.45 17.95 8.26
C TYR A 67 -4.95 16.55 7.92
N LEU A 68 -3.86 16.46 7.15
CA LEU A 68 -3.25 15.21 6.72
C LEU A 68 -1.72 15.32 6.81
N ASN A 69 -1.08 14.23 7.19
CA ASN A 69 0.37 14.09 7.19
C ASN A 69 0.77 12.77 6.53
N PHE A 70 1.71 12.84 5.60
CA PHE A 70 2.35 11.66 5.01
C PHE A 70 3.74 11.54 5.60
N ASP A 71 3.93 10.58 6.51
CA ASP A 71 5.25 10.23 7.03
C ASP A 71 5.90 9.24 6.05
N LEU A 72 6.89 9.71 5.29
CA LEU A 72 7.56 8.88 4.31
C LEU A 72 8.58 7.99 5.01
N ALA A 73 8.55 6.69 4.71
CA ALA A 73 9.62 5.78 5.11
C ALA A 73 10.92 6.22 4.44
N TYR A 74 11.72 7.03 5.14
CA TYR A 74 12.99 7.59 4.67
C TYR A 74 14.12 7.20 5.63
N PRO A 75 15.32 6.83 5.14
CA PRO A 75 15.68 6.67 3.73
C PRO A 75 14.97 5.48 3.06
N SER A 76 14.69 5.59 1.77
CA SER A 76 14.13 4.50 0.96
C SER A 76 14.66 4.57 -0.46
N ASP A 77 15.08 3.42 -0.99
CA ASP A 77 15.49 3.26 -2.39
C ASP A 77 14.37 3.63 -3.40
N ALA A 78 13.11 3.72 -2.93
CA ALA A 78 11.97 4.12 -3.75
C ALA A 78 11.79 5.64 -3.86
N ILE A 79 12.50 6.43 -3.03
CA ILE A 79 12.47 7.89 -3.06
C ILE A 79 13.78 8.34 -3.73
N PRO A 80 13.72 9.00 -4.90
CA PRO A 80 14.92 9.51 -5.55
C PRO A 80 15.73 10.42 -4.61
N ASP A 81 17.06 10.32 -4.64
CA ASP A 81 17.96 11.11 -3.79
C ASP A 81 17.75 12.62 -3.94
N ASP A 82 17.29 13.06 -5.11
CA ASP A 82 17.03 14.45 -5.44
C ASP A 82 15.55 14.85 -5.26
N PHE A 83 14.70 13.97 -4.73
CA PHE A 83 13.27 14.25 -4.58
C PHE A 83 13.02 15.45 -3.69
N PHE A 84 13.77 15.60 -2.59
CA PHE A 84 13.77 16.79 -1.75
C PHE A 84 14.88 17.75 -2.19
N PRO A 85 14.56 18.77 -3.02
CA PRO A 85 15.58 19.69 -3.51
C PRO A 85 16.10 20.58 -2.39
N SER A 86 17.34 21.05 -2.55
CA SER A 86 18.00 21.94 -1.59
C SER A 86 18.92 22.95 -2.27
N ASP A 87 19.24 24.00 -1.54
CA ASP A 87 20.28 24.98 -1.91
C ASP A 87 21.20 25.19 -0.69
N GLU A 88 22.11 24.25 -0.48
CA GLU A 88 23.04 24.28 0.65
C GLU A 88 23.90 25.54 0.65
N SER A 89 24.17 26.12 -0.52
CA SER A 89 24.96 27.35 -0.63
C SER A 89 24.25 28.56 -0.03
N LEU A 90 22.92 28.61 -0.15
CA LEU A 90 22.08 29.66 0.40
C LEU A 90 21.68 29.41 1.86
N TYR A 91 21.31 28.18 2.19
CA TYR A 91 20.72 27.85 3.49
C TYR A 91 21.71 27.28 4.52
N GLY A 92 22.85 26.74 4.06
CA GLY A 92 23.83 26.07 4.92
C GLY A 92 23.45 24.65 5.36
N TYR A 93 22.37 24.09 4.81
CA TYR A 93 21.93 22.70 5.05
C TYR A 93 21.19 22.16 3.82
N LYS A 94 21.10 20.82 3.72
CA LYS A 94 20.43 20.12 2.60
C LYS A 94 19.01 19.67 2.90
N ASP A 95 18.68 19.44 4.17
CA ASP A 95 17.41 18.87 4.54
C ASP A 95 16.52 19.90 5.24
N PHE A 96 15.40 20.23 4.60
CA PHE A 96 14.38 21.09 5.21
C PHE A 96 13.43 20.33 6.15
N GLY A 97 13.48 18.99 6.16
CA GLY A 97 12.65 18.11 6.97
C GLY A 97 11.21 18.03 6.48
N VAL A 98 10.43 19.09 6.67
CA VAL A 98 8.97 19.07 6.48
C VAL A 98 8.56 19.93 5.29
N TRP A 99 7.68 19.38 4.47
CA TRP A 99 7.26 19.95 3.20
C TRP A 99 5.75 20.07 3.09
N ASN A 100 5.29 21.20 2.56
CA ASN A 100 3.94 21.33 2.04
C ASN A 100 3.83 20.56 0.71
N ILE A 101 2.75 19.83 0.55
CA ILE A 101 2.48 19.01 -0.63
C ILE A 101 1.04 19.22 -1.11
N THR A 102 0.81 18.96 -2.38
CA THR A 102 -0.52 18.59 -2.89
C THR A 102 -0.56 17.08 -3.09
N TYR A 103 -1.74 16.48 -2.98
CA TYR A 103 -1.91 15.04 -3.19
C TYR A 103 -3.11 14.73 -4.09
N ALA A 104 -3.02 13.61 -4.79
CA ALA A 104 -4.14 13.01 -5.52
C ALA A 104 -4.17 11.51 -5.25
N VAL A 105 -5.36 10.95 -4.99
CA VAL A 105 -5.56 9.50 -4.98
C VAL A 105 -5.38 8.99 -6.40
N VAL A 106 -4.51 7.99 -6.58
CA VAL A 106 -4.22 7.41 -7.90
C VAL A 106 -4.30 5.89 -7.84
N PRO A 107 -4.60 5.20 -8.95
CA PRO A 107 -4.48 3.75 -9.01
C PRO A 107 -3.06 3.30 -8.66
N CYS A 108 -2.91 2.30 -7.79
CA CYS A 108 -1.58 1.76 -7.47
C CYS A 108 -0.90 1.14 -8.70
N ILE A 109 -1.68 0.54 -9.61
CA ILE A 109 -1.19 0.04 -10.89
C ILE A 109 -1.74 0.94 -12.00
N PRO A 110 -0.90 1.51 -12.88
CA PRO A 110 0.55 1.37 -12.94
C PRO A 110 1.34 2.39 -12.09
N SER A 111 0.68 3.27 -11.35
CA SER A 111 1.30 4.52 -10.87
C SER A 111 2.33 4.36 -9.75
N TRP A 112 2.29 3.27 -8.97
CA TRP A 112 3.26 3.00 -7.90
C TRP A 112 4.36 2.06 -8.41
N PRO A 113 5.63 2.51 -8.53
CA PRO A 113 6.72 1.68 -9.06
C PRO A 113 6.96 0.39 -8.27
N GLY A 114 6.69 0.44 -6.96
CA GLY A 114 6.79 -0.72 -6.08
C GLY A 114 5.82 -1.84 -6.44
N ALA A 115 4.73 -1.58 -7.18
CA ALA A 115 3.66 -2.55 -7.43
C ALA A 115 4.10 -3.83 -8.16
N ARG A 116 5.27 -3.81 -8.82
CA ARG A 116 5.84 -4.95 -9.55
C ARG A 116 7.15 -5.47 -8.94
N ASN A 117 7.58 -4.93 -7.80
CA ASN A 117 8.83 -5.31 -7.15
C ASN A 117 8.55 -6.19 -5.93
N ALA A 118 8.87 -7.49 -5.97
CA ALA A 118 8.61 -8.41 -4.87
C ALA A 118 9.26 -8.01 -3.53
N ALA A 119 10.35 -7.23 -3.57
CA ALA A 119 11.07 -6.77 -2.38
C ALA A 119 10.49 -5.48 -1.79
N ALA A 120 9.59 -4.77 -2.49
CA ALA A 120 8.99 -3.55 -1.96
C ALA A 120 7.96 -3.89 -0.88
N LEU A 121 8.04 -3.24 0.28
CA LEU A 121 7.04 -3.38 1.33
C LEU A 121 5.65 -3.01 0.79
N GLY A 122 4.70 -3.94 0.91
CA GLY A 122 3.35 -3.80 0.35
C GLY A 122 3.22 -4.06 -1.15
N SER A 123 4.27 -4.58 -1.78
CA SER A 123 4.21 -5.21 -3.10
C SER A 123 4.05 -6.71 -2.96
N VAL A 124 3.28 -7.29 -3.87
CA VAL A 124 3.11 -8.74 -3.91
C VAL A 124 3.18 -9.22 -5.36
N ALA A 125 4.41 -9.26 -5.88
CA ALA A 125 4.69 -9.51 -7.28
C ALA A 125 4.25 -10.89 -7.80
N ASN A 126 4.09 -11.88 -6.92
CA ASN A 126 3.69 -13.25 -7.25
C ASN A 126 2.19 -13.54 -7.11
N LEU A 127 1.41 -12.62 -6.55
CA LEU A 127 0.01 -12.87 -6.16
C LEU A 127 -1.01 -12.04 -6.95
N GLY A 128 -0.56 -11.39 -8.03
CA GLY A 128 -1.42 -10.68 -8.97
C GLY A 128 -2.32 -9.66 -8.28
N THR A 129 -3.62 -9.68 -8.57
CA THR A 129 -4.63 -8.81 -7.92
C THR A 129 -5.28 -9.46 -6.69
N GLY A 130 -4.61 -10.37 -5.99
CA GLY A 130 -5.24 -11.27 -5.01
C GLY A 130 -4.86 -11.08 -3.54
N VAL A 131 -4.23 -9.97 -3.14
CA VAL A 131 -3.74 -9.77 -1.76
C VAL A 131 -3.88 -8.32 -1.31
N CYS A 132 -4.33 -8.14 -0.06
CA CYS A 132 -4.38 -6.89 0.71
C CYS A 132 -4.37 -5.61 -0.15
N CYS A 133 -5.56 -5.23 -0.62
CA CYS A 133 -5.84 -4.06 -1.46
C CYS A 133 -5.00 -3.97 -2.74
N PRO A 134 -5.10 -4.95 -3.65
CA PRO A 134 -4.62 -4.79 -5.02
C PRO A 134 -5.62 -4.00 -5.88
N ALA A 135 -6.88 -3.97 -5.46
CA ALA A 135 -7.92 -3.09 -5.96
C ALA A 135 -7.88 -1.79 -5.15
N ASN A 136 -8.12 -0.67 -5.82
CA ASN A 136 -8.38 0.59 -5.13
C ASN A 136 -9.54 0.37 -4.15
N PRO A 137 -9.48 0.89 -2.92
CA PRO A 137 -10.64 0.88 -2.04
C PRO A 137 -11.79 1.58 -2.75
N THR A 138 -12.99 1.04 -2.55
CA THR A 138 -14.21 1.51 -3.19
C THR A 138 -14.69 2.84 -2.61
N GLY A 139 -14.09 3.31 -1.52
CA GLY A 139 -14.53 4.46 -0.73
C GLY A 139 -15.58 4.07 0.33
N SER A 140 -15.79 2.76 0.54
CA SER A 140 -16.72 2.23 1.51
C SER A 140 -16.09 2.24 2.91
N PRO A 141 -16.84 2.59 3.97
CA PRO A 141 -16.36 2.42 5.35
C PRO A 141 -16.07 0.95 5.71
N ASN A 142 -16.53 0.01 4.87
CA ASN A 142 -16.29 -1.44 5.01
C ASN A 142 -15.18 -1.95 4.08
N ASP A 143 -14.36 -1.09 3.46
CA ASP A 143 -13.22 -1.53 2.68
C ASP A 143 -12.22 -2.26 3.60
N THR A 144 -12.26 -3.59 3.59
CA THR A 144 -11.33 -4.45 4.35
C THR A 144 -10.15 -4.83 3.49
N CYS A 145 -8.95 -4.83 4.08
CA CYS A 145 -7.71 -5.22 3.42
C CYS A 145 -7.26 -6.57 4.03
N PRO A 146 -7.54 -7.73 3.43
CA PRO A 146 -7.12 -9.03 3.96
C PRO A 146 -5.61 -9.12 3.87
N SER A 147 -4.91 -9.03 4.99
CA SER A 147 -3.49 -9.30 4.96
C SER A 147 -3.23 -10.75 4.60
N PHE A 148 -1.96 -11.08 4.35
CA PHE A 148 -1.34 -12.41 4.36
C PHE A 148 -1.94 -13.50 5.30
N SER A 149 -2.80 -13.12 6.25
CA SER A 149 -3.78 -13.93 6.99
C SER A 149 -4.45 -15.06 6.19
N ASP A 150 -4.80 -14.85 4.93
CA ASP A 150 -5.41 -15.90 4.08
C ASP A 150 -4.41 -16.96 3.64
N GLN A 151 -3.14 -16.59 3.48
CA GLN A 151 -2.09 -17.52 3.05
C GLN A 151 -1.74 -18.55 4.12
N ASN A 152 -2.31 -18.41 5.32
CA ASN A 152 -2.16 -19.36 6.43
C ASN A 152 -3.52 -19.92 6.89
N GLY A 153 -4.61 -19.71 6.12
CA GLY A 153 -5.81 -20.55 6.14
C GLY A 153 -7.12 -19.97 6.69
N ILE A 154 -7.41 -18.65 6.56
CA ILE A 154 -8.67 -18.03 7.03
C ILE A 154 -9.16 -16.93 6.03
N PRO A 155 -10.46 -16.85 5.62
CA PRO A 155 -10.90 -16.01 4.47
C PRO A 155 -11.48 -14.62 4.84
N PRO A 156 -11.17 -13.55 4.07
CA PRO A 156 -12.12 -12.45 3.84
C PRO A 156 -12.35 -12.10 2.35
N ASP A 157 -13.63 -11.97 2.00
CA ASP A 157 -14.20 -11.67 0.67
C ASP A 157 -14.32 -10.16 0.42
N THR A 158 -13.83 -9.69 -0.75
CA THR A 158 -13.79 -8.28 -1.15
C THR A 158 -14.42 -8.02 -2.54
N THR A 159 -15.49 -8.71 -2.90
CA THR A 159 -16.16 -8.49 -4.18
C THR A 159 -17.00 -7.21 -4.24
N THR A 160 -16.77 -6.36 -5.24
CA THR A 160 -17.83 -5.54 -5.88
C THR A 160 -17.90 -5.93 -7.35
N THR A 161 -18.87 -6.78 -7.69
CA THR A 161 -19.22 -7.35 -9.02
C THR A 161 -18.85 -6.43 -10.21
N SER A 162 -18.31 -6.86 -11.35
CA SER A 162 -18.57 -8.08 -12.15
C SER A 162 -17.49 -8.29 -13.22
N ASN A 163 -16.93 -9.50 -13.31
CA ASN A 163 -16.84 -10.26 -14.57
C ASN A 163 -16.32 -11.67 -14.30
N ALA A 164 -17.20 -12.64 -14.55
CA ALA A 164 -16.89 -14.05 -14.56
C ALA A 164 -15.80 -14.34 -15.61
N CYS A 165 -14.75 -15.06 -15.21
CA CYS A 165 -13.84 -15.69 -16.16
C CYS A 165 -13.90 -17.20 -15.94
N HIS A 166 -14.65 -17.85 -16.84
CA HIS A 166 -14.73 -19.26 -17.16
C HIS A 166 -13.92 -20.26 -16.31
N SER A 167 -14.64 -21.10 -15.57
CA SER A 167 -14.12 -22.35 -15.00
C SER A 167 -13.68 -23.30 -16.12
N PHE A 168 -12.38 -23.53 -16.23
CA PHE A 168 -11.85 -24.65 -17.02
C PHE A 168 -12.14 -25.95 -16.26
N SER A 169 -13.05 -26.76 -16.80
CA SER A 169 -13.37 -28.10 -16.29
C SER A 169 -12.20 -29.04 -16.53
N ALA A 170 -11.39 -29.29 -15.49
CA ALA A 170 -10.39 -30.35 -15.52
C ALA A 170 -11.07 -31.70 -15.24
N ARG A 171 -11.39 -32.44 -16.32
CA ARG A 171 -11.83 -33.84 -16.26
C ARG A 171 -10.77 -34.68 -15.53
N HIS A 172 -11.02 -35.03 -14.28
CA HIS A 172 -10.29 -36.10 -13.60
C HIS A 172 -10.83 -37.45 -14.10
N SER A 173 -10.04 -38.11 -14.94
CA SER A 173 -10.24 -39.53 -15.26
C SER A 173 -10.03 -40.37 -13.99
N PHE A 174 -11.12 -40.86 -13.41
CA PHE A 174 -11.08 -41.94 -12.44
C PHE A 174 -10.60 -43.21 -13.15
N LEU A 175 -9.35 -43.62 -12.92
CA LEU A 175 -8.88 -44.96 -13.26
C LEU A 175 -9.39 -45.92 -12.17
N LEU A 176 -10.49 -46.62 -12.47
CA LEU A 176 -10.99 -47.75 -11.68
C LEU A 176 -10.00 -48.92 -11.79
N ILE A 177 -9.19 -49.17 -10.76
CA ILE A 177 -8.51 -50.46 -10.58
C ILE A 177 -9.52 -51.40 -9.91
N LEU A 178 -10.11 -52.30 -10.71
CA LEU A 178 -10.94 -53.39 -10.22
C LEU A 178 -10.05 -54.44 -9.55
N LEU A 179 -10.23 -54.61 -8.23
CA LEU A 179 -9.84 -55.78 -7.48
C LEU A 179 -10.78 -56.94 -7.87
N TYR A 180 -10.23 -58.05 -8.38
CA TYR A 180 -10.92 -59.34 -8.36
C TYR A 180 -10.27 -60.24 -7.30
N SER A 181 -11.12 -60.64 -6.37
CA SER A 181 -10.84 -61.50 -5.23
C SER A 181 -11.01 -62.98 -5.59
N LEU A 182 -10.33 -63.81 -4.79
CA LEU A 182 -10.70 -65.16 -4.33
C LEU A 182 -10.32 -66.38 -5.21
N ALA A 183 -9.26 -67.04 -4.72
CA ALA A 183 -9.20 -68.43 -4.23
C ALA A 183 -9.65 -69.58 -5.15
N LEU A 184 -8.78 -70.60 -5.30
CA LEU A 184 -8.92 -71.93 -4.66
C LEU A 184 -7.83 -72.93 -5.16
N PHE A 185 -7.21 -73.64 -4.20
CA PHE A 185 -6.68 -75.04 -4.21
C PHE A 185 -5.64 -75.46 -5.28
N ARG A 186 -4.57 -76.23 -4.97
CA ARG A 186 -4.57 -77.54 -4.28
C ARG A 186 -3.12 -77.97 -3.94
N SER A 187 -3.02 -78.72 -2.82
CA SER A 187 -2.06 -79.75 -2.37
C SER A 187 -0.65 -79.83 -2.94
#